data_AF-A0A0C5WZV8-F1
#
_entry.id   AF-A0A0C5WZV8-F1
#
_cell.length_a   1.000
_cell.length_b   1.000
_cell.length_c   1.000
_cell.angle_alpha   90.00
_cell.angle_beta   90.00
_cell.angle_gamma   90.00
#
_symmetry.space_group_name_H-M   'P 1'
#
loop_
_entity.id
_entity.type
_entity.pdbx_description
1 polymer ?
#
loop_
_entity_poly.entity_id
_entity_poly.type
_entity_poly.pdbx_seq_one_letter_code
_entity_poly.pdbx_strand_id
1 'polypeptide(L)'
;MRHSTPRRRYAGLLVPWLLVCVAALAACNADAARPAPRDRHAEPEVETRSLSSNDPRFHASWPHVRDAQRLSKTLDRYVKTTVDEFAAEYGDTHGGTAAPELNIAWRLVADDDKVVGVRLESYLFAGANGETAGRTWWYDRTSGRLRANAGLVRGTAPLEAAVLAAVADPDVDPALVSSSLRQGAPDVDFTDDGRLRVRFAQYDVAPGSSGVVAVVLDDAATEALLSPYGKRARAAAVGQKPVGEDLPSAPPATATTPTPPTPPGTTGTPGTSGTSGAPGKGRPPVNCRKVKCVALTFDDGPVSDTNRLLRVLRRADAPATFFVLGQQVQTYPETLARVARQGHEIGIHTWDHRQLTTLRPRKIRGELVRSQLLVEQVTGHKPTLFRPPYGASDARVLRIARSLGLAQVLWSVDTLDWKNRAVRPILAKVRSGARPGRIILMHDIHRTSVDAVPRVIKLLRRKGYHLVTVSELLGTPQAGRSYSQR
;
A
#
# COMPACT_ATOMS: atom_id res chain seq x y z
N MET A 1 9.14 -35.45 100.98
CA MET A 1 8.30 -36.47 100.29
C MET A 1 7.15 -35.75 99.57
N ARG A 2 6.83 -36.25 98.38
CA ARG A 2 5.85 -35.89 97.33
C ARG A 2 4.85 -34.71 97.49
N HIS A 3 4.65 -34.08 96.32
CA HIS A 3 3.47 -33.40 95.72
C HIS A 3 3.85 -31.98 95.28
N SER A 4 3.48 -31.43 94.12
CA SER A 4 2.55 -31.75 93.02
C SER A 4 2.87 -30.82 91.83
N THR A 5 2.52 -31.22 90.60
CA THR A 5 2.49 -30.55 89.25
C THR A 5 2.85 -29.06 89.05
N PRO A 6 3.45 -28.70 87.88
CA PRO A 6 2.72 -27.89 86.87
C PRO A 6 3.04 -28.13 85.36
N ARG A 7 2.24 -27.43 84.51
CA ARG A 7 2.21 -27.30 83.03
C ARG A 7 3.35 -26.46 82.42
N ARG A 8 3.66 -26.64 81.11
CA ARG A 8 3.71 -25.56 80.08
C ARG A 8 3.85 -26.08 78.63
N ARG A 9 3.51 -25.19 77.69
CA ARG A 9 3.10 -25.34 76.27
C ARG A 9 4.28 -25.31 75.28
N TYR A 10 4.15 -25.97 74.12
CA TYR A 10 4.78 -25.57 72.85
C TYR A 10 3.78 -25.65 71.70
N ALA A 11 3.78 -24.62 70.86
CA ALA A 11 2.89 -24.43 69.71
C ALA A 11 3.73 -24.11 68.47
N GLY A 12 3.28 -24.59 67.31
CA GLY A 12 3.44 -23.93 66.01
C GLY A 12 4.49 -24.52 65.05
N LEU A 13 4.00 -25.25 64.02
CA LEU A 13 4.29 -25.11 62.58
C LEU A 13 4.04 -26.45 61.86
N LEU A 14 2.83 -26.61 61.29
CA LEU A 14 2.52 -27.65 60.29
C LEU A 14 2.12 -26.96 58.98
N VAL A 15 2.78 -27.41 57.93
CA VAL A 15 2.80 -26.93 56.55
C VAL A 15 1.61 -27.50 55.76
N PRO A 16 0.96 -26.76 54.84
CA PRO A 16 0.05 -27.37 53.86
C PRO A 16 0.73 -27.52 52.49
N TRP A 17 1.23 -28.72 52.18
CA TRP A 17 1.45 -29.19 50.80
C TRP A 17 0.18 -29.91 50.33
N LEU A 18 -0.86 -29.16 49.94
CA LEU A 18 -2.06 -29.75 49.34
C LEU A 18 -2.76 -28.82 48.34
N LEU A 19 -1.99 -27.97 47.65
CA LEU A 19 -2.48 -27.08 46.60
C LEU A 19 -1.66 -27.12 45.29
N VAL A 20 -0.68 -28.02 45.17
CA VAL A 20 0.16 -28.15 43.95
C VAL A 20 -0.30 -29.27 43.01
N CYS A 21 -1.09 -30.25 43.47
CA CYS A 21 -1.44 -31.41 42.63
C CYS A 21 -2.71 -31.26 41.77
N VAL A 22 -3.54 -30.23 41.95
CA VAL A 22 -4.72 -30.01 41.07
C VAL A 22 -4.38 -29.14 39.85
N ALA A 23 -3.27 -28.38 39.89
CA ALA A 23 -2.80 -27.59 38.74
C ALA A 23 -1.94 -28.41 37.75
N ALA A 24 -1.40 -29.57 38.17
CA ALA A 24 -0.50 -30.38 37.34
C ALA A 24 -1.24 -31.39 36.43
N LEU A 25 -2.49 -31.77 36.74
CA LEU A 25 -3.29 -32.65 35.86
C LEU A 25 -4.10 -31.88 34.79
N ALA A 26 -4.29 -30.57 34.95
CA ALA A 26 -4.97 -29.74 33.95
C ALA A 26 -4.05 -29.25 32.81
N ALA A 27 -2.72 -29.45 32.94
CA ALA A 27 -1.72 -29.00 31.98
C ALA A 27 -1.28 -30.09 30.96
N CYS A 28 -1.78 -31.32 31.07
CA CYS A 28 -1.45 -32.42 30.14
C CYS A 28 -2.56 -32.77 29.13
N ASN A 29 -3.69 -32.08 29.13
CA ASN A 29 -4.81 -32.33 28.20
C ASN A 29 -5.24 -31.08 27.41
N ALA A 30 -4.27 -30.27 27.00
CA ALA A 30 -4.45 -29.29 25.94
C ALA A 30 -3.62 -29.71 24.71
N ASP A 31 -3.77 -30.98 24.32
CA ASP A 31 -3.47 -31.40 22.96
C ASP A 31 -4.59 -30.80 22.11
N ALA A 32 -4.40 -29.54 21.71
CA ALA A 32 -5.17 -28.96 20.63
C ALA A 32 -4.97 -29.90 19.45
N ALA A 33 -5.99 -30.71 19.16
CA ALA A 33 -5.98 -31.69 18.08
C ALA A 33 -5.36 -31.02 16.86
N ARG A 34 -4.10 -31.36 16.58
CA ARG A 34 -3.46 -30.92 15.34
C ARG A 34 -4.37 -31.45 14.24
N PRO A 35 -4.84 -30.60 13.31
CA PRO A 35 -5.56 -31.13 12.17
C PRO A 35 -4.68 -32.22 11.55
N ALA A 36 -5.28 -33.39 11.29
CA ALA A 36 -4.57 -34.49 10.66
C ALA A 36 -3.83 -33.95 9.42
N PRO A 37 -2.58 -34.38 9.16
CA PRO A 37 -1.87 -33.96 7.96
C PRO A 37 -2.78 -34.22 6.76
N ARG A 38 -3.03 -33.17 5.97
CA ARG A 38 -3.85 -33.29 4.77
C ARG A 38 -3.24 -34.40 3.91
N ASP A 39 -4.10 -35.28 3.42
CA ASP A 39 -3.69 -36.22 2.39
C ASP A 39 -3.17 -35.39 1.20
N ARG A 40 -1.92 -35.61 0.81
CA ARG A 40 -1.30 -34.89 -0.32
C ARG A 40 -2.00 -35.19 -1.65
N HIS A 41 -2.93 -36.14 -1.65
CA HIS A 41 -3.78 -36.50 -2.76
C HIS A 41 -5.20 -35.90 -2.71
N ALA A 42 -5.61 -35.25 -1.62
CA ALA A 42 -6.88 -34.54 -1.59
C ALA A 42 -6.78 -33.25 -2.42
N GLU A 43 -7.67 -33.07 -3.40
CA GLU A 43 -7.68 -31.86 -4.22
C GLU A 43 -7.78 -30.60 -3.34
N PRO A 44 -7.12 -29.50 -3.75
CA PRO A 44 -7.27 -28.21 -3.09
C PRO A 44 -8.76 -27.90 -2.92
N GLU A 45 -9.18 -27.57 -1.70
CA GLU A 45 -10.56 -27.13 -1.44
C GLU A 45 -10.72 -25.66 -1.92
N VAL A 46 -10.53 -25.48 -3.22
CA VAL A 46 -10.45 -24.22 -3.93
C VAL A 46 -11.62 -24.15 -4.88
N GLU A 47 -12.46 -23.14 -4.68
CA GLU A 47 -13.63 -22.89 -5.51
C GLU A 47 -13.34 -21.70 -6.41
N THR A 48 -13.51 -21.86 -7.72
CA THR A 48 -13.40 -20.74 -8.66
C THR A 48 -14.59 -19.81 -8.49
N ARG A 49 -14.31 -18.53 -8.25
CA ARG A 49 -15.29 -17.44 -8.39
C ARG A 49 -15.10 -16.80 -9.75
N SER A 50 -16.20 -16.34 -10.34
CA SER A 50 -16.18 -15.60 -11.59
C SER A 50 -17.11 -14.39 -11.53
N LEU A 51 -16.78 -13.39 -12.34
CA LEU A 51 -17.60 -12.22 -12.62
C LEU A 51 -17.34 -11.81 -14.07
N SER A 52 -18.41 -11.59 -14.83
CA SER A 52 -18.30 -11.15 -16.22
C SER A 52 -19.39 -10.14 -16.58
N SER A 53 -19.09 -9.31 -17.57
CA SER A 53 -20.07 -8.45 -18.24
C SER A 53 -19.69 -8.29 -19.71
N ASN A 54 -20.69 -8.09 -20.56
CA ASN A 54 -20.49 -7.75 -21.97
C ASN A 54 -20.51 -6.23 -22.20
N ASP A 55 -20.93 -5.45 -21.22
CA ASP A 55 -20.93 -3.99 -21.28
C ASP A 55 -20.82 -3.41 -19.86
N PRO A 56 -19.65 -2.85 -19.48
CA PRO A 56 -18.36 -2.91 -20.19
C PRO A 56 -17.81 -4.35 -20.24
N ARG A 57 -17.00 -4.68 -21.27
CA ARG A 57 -16.54 -6.06 -21.52
C ARG A 57 -15.47 -6.52 -20.53
N PHE A 58 -15.79 -7.45 -19.65
CA PHE A 58 -14.77 -8.10 -18.82
C PHE A 58 -15.13 -9.54 -18.46
N HIS A 59 -14.11 -10.35 -18.22
CA HIS A 59 -14.21 -11.69 -17.65
C HIS A 59 -13.14 -11.86 -16.58
N ALA A 60 -13.54 -12.05 -15.33
CA ALA A 60 -12.62 -12.23 -14.22
C ALA A 60 -12.93 -13.53 -13.49
N SER A 61 -11.91 -14.39 -13.31
CA SER A 61 -11.96 -15.54 -12.42
C SER A 61 -10.85 -15.48 -11.36
N TRP A 62 -11.14 -15.95 -10.15
CA TRP A 62 -10.19 -16.00 -9.04
C TRP A 62 -10.57 -17.08 -8.02
N PRO A 63 -9.62 -17.58 -7.21
CA PRO A 63 -9.93 -18.66 -6.28
C PRO A 63 -10.53 -18.14 -4.97
N HIS A 64 -11.43 -18.94 -4.41
CA HIS A 64 -11.80 -18.93 -3.01
C HIS A 64 -11.19 -20.16 -2.32
N VAL A 65 -10.19 -19.93 -1.48
CA VAL A 65 -9.52 -20.98 -0.70
C VAL A 65 -10.18 -21.05 0.68
N ARG A 66 -10.88 -22.17 0.98
CA ARG A 66 -11.76 -22.27 2.17
C ARG A 66 -11.02 -22.08 3.50
N ASP A 67 -9.83 -22.65 3.62
CA ASP A 67 -9.00 -22.60 4.83
C ASP A 67 -8.07 -21.37 4.92
N ALA A 68 -8.06 -20.51 3.89
CA ALA A 68 -7.25 -19.30 3.82
C ALA A 68 -8.12 -18.04 3.67
N GLN A 69 -9.08 -17.84 4.57
CA GLN A 69 -10.07 -16.75 4.45
C GLN A 69 -9.47 -15.35 4.29
N ARG A 70 -8.32 -15.04 4.90
CA ARG A 70 -7.66 -13.73 4.72
C ARG A 70 -7.12 -13.55 3.30
N LEU A 71 -6.59 -14.61 2.70
CA LEU A 71 -6.18 -14.64 1.30
C LEU A 71 -7.40 -14.45 0.41
N SER A 72 -8.44 -15.26 0.59
CA SER A 72 -9.67 -15.22 -0.21
C SER A 72 -10.36 -13.85 -0.15
N LYS A 73 -10.45 -13.21 1.03
CA LYS A 73 -10.96 -11.84 1.17
C LYS A 73 -10.10 -10.79 0.47
N THR A 74 -8.79 -11.01 0.42
CA THR A 74 -7.85 -10.10 -0.25
C THR A 74 -7.97 -10.21 -1.76
N LEU A 75 -8.06 -11.42 -2.30
CA LEU A 75 -8.27 -11.68 -3.73
C LEU A 75 -9.64 -11.15 -4.18
N ASP A 76 -10.70 -11.40 -3.43
CA ASP A 76 -12.06 -10.90 -3.71
C ASP A 76 -12.08 -9.36 -3.79
N ARG A 77 -11.46 -8.68 -2.82
CA ARG A 77 -11.36 -7.21 -2.85
C ARG A 77 -10.54 -6.72 -4.04
N TYR A 78 -9.40 -7.36 -4.31
CA TYR A 78 -8.52 -6.97 -5.40
C TYR A 78 -9.25 -7.05 -6.74
N VAL A 79 -9.84 -8.19 -7.06
CA VAL A 79 -10.53 -8.41 -8.35
C VAL A 79 -11.74 -7.50 -8.50
N LYS A 80 -12.60 -7.38 -7.48
CA LYS A 80 -13.76 -6.48 -7.53
C LYS A 80 -13.35 -5.04 -7.73
N THR A 81 -12.31 -4.58 -7.03
CA THR A 81 -11.77 -3.23 -7.24
C THR A 81 -11.28 -3.09 -8.69
N THR A 82 -10.50 -4.03 -9.22
CA THR A 82 -10.01 -3.94 -10.61
C THR A 82 -11.15 -3.91 -11.64
N VAL A 83 -12.21 -4.69 -11.42
CA VAL A 83 -13.41 -4.68 -12.28
C VAL A 83 -14.17 -3.36 -12.17
N ASP A 84 -14.43 -2.87 -10.95
CA ASP A 84 -15.11 -1.58 -10.73
C ASP A 84 -14.32 -0.42 -11.36
N GLU A 85 -12.99 -0.49 -11.32
CA GLU A 85 -12.11 0.49 -11.94
C GLU A 85 -12.16 0.46 -13.46
N PHE A 86 -12.13 -0.74 -14.05
CA PHE A 86 -12.32 -0.93 -15.48
C PHE A 86 -13.68 -0.40 -15.92
N ALA A 87 -14.74 -0.73 -15.18
CA ALA A 87 -16.07 -0.25 -15.49
C ALA A 87 -16.21 1.26 -15.34
N ALA A 88 -15.59 1.86 -14.33
CA ALA A 88 -15.60 3.32 -14.16
C ALA A 88 -14.79 4.07 -15.23
N GLU A 89 -13.76 3.44 -15.81
CA GLU A 89 -12.92 4.05 -16.86
C GLU A 89 -13.50 3.85 -18.27
N TYR A 90 -14.11 2.69 -18.53
CA TYR A 90 -14.53 2.26 -19.87
C TYR A 90 -16.04 1.99 -20.01
N GLY A 91 -16.83 2.18 -18.95
CA GLY A 91 -18.28 1.94 -18.94
C GLY A 91 -19.07 2.78 -19.94
N ASP A 92 -18.54 3.91 -20.40
CA ASP A 92 -19.16 4.74 -21.43
C ASP A 92 -18.69 4.40 -22.86
N THR A 93 -17.69 3.51 -23.03
CA THR A 93 -17.13 3.15 -24.35
C THR A 93 -17.92 2.01 -25.00
N HIS A 94 -19.11 2.33 -25.50
CA HIS A 94 -20.02 1.34 -26.09
C HIS A 94 -19.70 1.06 -27.57
N GLY A 95 -19.79 -0.22 -27.99
CA GLY A 95 -20.26 -0.58 -29.34
C GLY A 95 -19.28 -0.55 -30.53
N GLY A 96 -17.98 -0.84 -30.36
CA GLY A 96 -17.02 -0.94 -31.48
C GLY A 96 -16.17 -2.22 -31.48
N THR A 97 -15.60 -2.59 -32.64
CA THR A 97 -14.65 -3.73 -32.78
C THR A 97 -13.39 -3.59 -31.92
N ALA A 98 -13.09 -2.36 -31.48
CA ALA A 98 -12.00 -1.99 -30.58
C ALA A 98 -12.50 -1.59 -29.17
N ALA A 99 -13.63 -2.12 -28.69
CA ALA A 99 -14.07 -1.79 -27.33
C ALA A 99 -13.08 -2.34 -26.28
N PRO A 100 -12.82 -1.61 -25.18
CA PRO A 100 -11.95 -2.07 -24.10
C PRO A 100 -12.42 -3.40 -23.53
N GLU A 101 -11.47 -4.22 -23.08
CA GLU A 101 -11.74 -5.54 -22.49
C GLU A 101 -10.76 -5.83 -21.35
N LEU A 102 -11.28 -6.30 -20.21
CA LEU A 102 -10.48 -6.78 -19.09
C LEU A 102 -10.68 -8.28 -18.88
N ASN A 103 -9.59 -9.03 -18.94
CA ASN A 103 -9.56 -10.44 -18.56
C ASN A 103 -8.70 -10.62 -17.32
N ILE A 104 -9.18 -11.35 -16.33
CA ILE A 104 -8.42 -11.76 -15.14
C ILE A 104 -8.56 -13.27 -14.99
N ALA A 105 -7.42 -13.96 -14.90
CA ALA A 105 -7.33 -15.39 -14.67
C ALA A 105 -6.41 -15.66 -13.47
N TRP A 106 -6.38 -16.90 -13.00
CA TRP A 106 -5.67 -17.26 -11.78
C TRP A 106 -5.09 -18.65 -11.82
N ARG A 107 -3.99 -18.87 -11.08
CA ARG A 107 -3.44 -20.20 -10.83
C ARG A 107 -2.99 -20.36 -9.38
N LEU A 108 -3.08 -21.59 -8.88
CA LEU A 108 -2.26 -22.00 -7.74
C LEU A 108 -0.81 -22.15 -8.20
N VAL A 109 0.09 -21.46 -7.51
CA VAL A 109 1.54 -21.60 -7.68
C VAL A 109 2.19 -22.38 -6.53
N ALA A 110 1.42 -22.66 -5.47
CA ALA A 110 1.79 -23.55 -4.37
C ALA A 110 0.54 -23.91 -3.56
N ASP A 111 0.42 -25.17 -3.12
CA ASP A 111 -0.59 -25.57 -2.13
C ASP A 111 -0.12 -26.80 -1.33
N ASP A 112 0.24 -26.60 -0.06
CA ASP A 112 0.52 -27.66 0.90
C ASP A 112 -0.08 -27.34 2.28
N ASP A 113 0.11 -28.20 3.28
CA ASP A 113 -0.40 -28.00 4.63
C ASP A 113 0.05 -26.68 5.31
N LYS A 114 1.07 -26.00 4.80
CA LYS A 114 1.72 -24.83 5.40
C LYS A 114 1.64 -23.56 4.56
N VAL A 115 1.53 -23.67 3.23
CA VAL A 115 1.67 -22.57 2.29
C VAL A 115 0.60 -22.67 1.20
N VAL A 116 0.01 -21.53 0.88
CA VAL A 116 -0.78 -21.35 -0.33
C VAL A 116 -0.19 -20.17 -1.11
N GLY A 117 0.04 -20.37 -2.39
CA GLY A 117 0.44 -19.34 -3.34
C GLY A 117 -0.60 -19.24 -4.45
N VAL A 118 -1.17 -18.05 -4.64
CA VAL A 118 -2.10 -17.77 -5.74
C VAL A 118 -1.51 -16.66 -6.60
N ARG A 119 -1.37 -16.91 -7.90
CA ARG A 119 -1.06 -15.89 -8.89
C ARG A 119 -2.33 -15.47 -9.61
N LEU A 120 -2.58 -14.16 -9.69
CA LEU A 120 -3.53 -13.59 -10.64
C LEU A 120 -2.77 -13.02 -11.82
N GLU A 121 -3.33 -13.19 -13.00
CA GLU A 121 -2.85 -12.60 -14.23
C GLU A 121 -4.00 -11.85 -14.90
N SER A 122 -3.71 -10.64 -15.39
CA SER A 122 -4.70 -9.79 -16.03
C SER A 122 -4.21 -9.32 -17.38
N TYR A 123 -5.09 -9.33 -18.37
CA TYR A 123 -4.91 -8.67 -19.65
C TYR A 123 -5.96 -7.58 -19.81
N LEU A 124 -5.50 -6.35 -20.00
CA LEU A 124 -6.36 -5.21 -20.31
C LEU A 124 -6.10 -4.78 -21.75
N PHE A 125 -7.12 -4.86 -22.60
CA PHE A 125 -7.15 -4.18 -23.88
C PHE A 125 -7.88 -2.85 -23.72
N ALA A 126 -7.22 -1.73 -24.00
CA ALA A 126 -7.79 -0.38 -23.87
C ALA A 126 -8.23 0.19 -25.24
N GLY A 127 -8.62 -0.68 -26.16
CA GLY A 127 -9.08 -0.33 -27.52
C GLY A 127 -7.98 -0.11 -28.56
N ALA A 128 -6.78 0.31 -28.16
CA ALA A 128 -5.65 0.46 -29.08
C ALA A 128 -4.42 -0.37 -28.67
N ASN A 129 -4.27 -0.65 -27.37
CA ASN A 129 -3.12 -1.36 -26.83
C ASN A 129 -3.59 -2.36 -25.77
N GLY A 130 -2.91 -3.50 -25.70
CA GLY A 130 -3.03 -4.47 -24.62
C GLY A 130 -1.94 -4.26 -23.57
N GLU A 131 -2.23 -4.56 -22.32
CA GLU A 131 -1.24 -4.64 -21.24
C GLU A 131 -1.49 -5.88 -20.38
N THR A 132 -0.50 -6.76 -20.30
CA THR A 132 -0.49 -7.91 -19.40
C THR A 132 0.25 -7.57 -18.11
N ALA A 133 -0.37 -7.91 -16.98
CA ALA A 133 0.21 -7.76 -15.65
C ALA A 133 -0.10 -9.00 -14.80
N GLY A 134 0.78 -9.32 -13.86
CA GLY A 134 0.61 -10.45 -12.95
C GLY A 134 1.03 -10.10 -11.54
N ARG A 135 0.49 -10.85 -10.57
CA ARG A 135 0.87 -10.74 -9.17
C ARG A 135 0.63 -12.04 -8.43
N THR A 136 1.60 -12.42 -7.60
CA THR A 136 1.47 -13.54 -6.68
C THR A 136 1.18 -13.08 -5.25
N TRP A 137 0.27 -13.76 -4.58
CA TRP A 137 -0.03 -13.64 -3.15
C TRP A 137 0.37 -14.92 -2.43
N TRP A 138 1.07 -14.75 -1.32
CA TRP A 138 1.55 -15.84 -0.49
C TRP A 138 0.83 -15.83 0.85
N TYR A 139 0.33 -16.98 1.29
CA TYR A 139 -0.35 -17.16 2.56
C TYR A 139 0.35 -18.25 3.38
N ASP A 140 0.74 -17.89 4.60
CA ASP A 140 1.34 -18.79 5.58
C ASP A 140 0.22 -19.38 6.44
N ARG A 141 -0.18 -20.63 6.15
CA ARG A 141 -1.24 -21.36 6.89
C ARG A 141 -0.85 -21.54 8.36
N THR A 142 0.44 -21.67 8.68
CA THR A 142 0.91 -21.87 10.05
C THR A 142 0.70 -20.65 10.94
N SER A 143 0.82 -19.44 10.36
CA SER A 143 0.64 -18.18 11.10
C SER A 143 -0.71 -17.51 10.84
N GLY A 144 -1.47 -17.99 9.85
CA GLY A 144 -2.70 -17.36 9.39
C GLY A 144 -2.48 -15.96 8.78
N ARG A 145 -1.30 -15.68 8.21
CA ARG A 145 -0.90 -14.35 7.71
C ARG A 145 -0.53 -14.36 6.24
N LEU A 146 -0.87 -13.28 5.55
CA LEU A 146 -0.32 -12.98 4.23
C LEU A 146 1.16 -12.62 4.33
N ARG A 147 1.92 -13.00 3.30
CA ARG A 147 3.34 -12.67 3.14
C ARG A 147 3.51 -11.86 1.86
N ALA A 148 4.31 -10.80 1.97
CA ALA A 148 4.73 -10.05 0.80
C ALA A 148 5.69 -10.89 -0.04
N ASN A 149 5.76 -10.62 -1.35
CA ASN A 149 6.73 -11.25 -2.25
C ASN A 149 8.18 -11.05 -1.79
N ALA A 150 8.52 -9.84 -1.31
CA ALA A 150 9.82 -9.56 -0.69
C ALA A 150 10.11 -10.45 0.54
N GLY A 151 9.09 -11.04 1.17
CA GLY A 151 9.25 -11.97 2.29
C GLY A 151 9.71 -13.38 1.89
N LEU A 152 9.74 -13.71 0.60
CA LEU A 152 10.33 -14.97 0.10
C LEU A 152 11.85 -14.95 0.14
N VAL A 153 12.47 -13.76 0.14
CA VAL A 153 13.92 -13.58 0.11
C VAL A 153 14.44 -12.95 1.41
N ARG A 154 15.74 -13.08 1.66
CA ARG A 154 16.43 -12.55 2.85
C ARG A 154 16.73 -11.04 2.76
N GLY A 155 16.47 -10.42 1.61
CA GLY A 155 16.62 -8.97 1.40
C GLY A 155 16.41 -8.58 -0.05
N THR A 156 15.97 -7.34 -0.27
CA THR A 156 15.71 -6.80 -1.62
C THR A 156 16.99 -6.45 -2.37
N ALA A 157 18.03 -5.95 -1.71
CA ALA A 157 19.29 -5.61 -2.37
C ALA A 157 20.04 -6.83 -2.94
N PRO A 158 20.17 -7.96 -2.21
CA PRO A 158 20.72 -9.20 -2.80
C PRO A 158 19.87 -9.73 -3.97
N LEU A 159 18.54 -9.62 -3.88
CA LEU A 159 17.65 -9.99 -4.98
C LEU A 159 17.87 -9.10 -6.21
N GLU A 160 17.98 -7.78 -6.01
CA GLU A 160 18.29 -6.81 -7.06
C GLU A 160 19.59 -7.15 -7.78
N ALA A 161 20.66 -7.41 -7.03
CA ALA A 161 21.94 -7.80 -7.61
C ALA A 161 21.83 -9.09 -8.45
N ALA A 162 21.15 -10.12 -7.94
CA ALA A 162 20.99 -11.38 -8.64
C ALA A 162 20.11 -11.25 -9.90
N VAL A 163 19.02 -10.47 -9.84
CA VAL A 163 18.16 -10.22 -11.00
C VAL A 163 18.92 -9.44 -12.06
N LEU A 164 19.63 -8.37 -11.70
CA LEU A 164 20.43 -7.58 -12.65
C LEU A 164 21.53 -8.40 -13.33
N ALA A 165 22.13 -9.35 -12.60
CA ALA A 165 23.12 -10.27 -13.17
C ALA A 165 22.49 -11.32 -14.12
N ALA A 166 21.22 -11.68 -13.91
CA ALA A 166 20.52 -12.70 -14.68
C ALA A 166 19.69 -12.14 -15.85
N VAL A 167 19.43 -10.82 -15.89
CA VAL A 167 18.76 -10.18 -17.02
C VAL A 167 19.67 -10.24 -18.25
N ALA A 168 19.21 -10.95 -19.29
CA ALA A 168 19.92 -11.08 -20.55
C ALA A 168 19.25 -10.32 -21.72
N ASP A 169 18.04 -9.81 -21.52
CA ASP A 169 17.29 -9.09 -22.55
C ASP A 169 17.84 -7.66 -22.71
N PRO A 170 18.34 -7.28 -23.90
CA PRO A 170 18.94 -5.96 -24.14
C PRO A 170 17.94 -4.81 -24.08
N ASP A 171 16.63 -5.07 -24.21
CA ASP A 171 15.58 -4.06 -24.12
C ASP A 171 15.18 -3.73 -22.67
N VAL A 172 15.69 -4.49 -21.70
CA VAL A 172 15.43 -4.25 -20.27
C VAL A 172 16.31 -3.14 -19.75
N ASP A 173 15.69 -2.11 -19.16
CA ASP A 173 16.37 -1.02 -18.46
C ASP A 173 16.73 -1.44 -17.02
N PRO A 174 18.04 -1.58 -16.70
CA PRO A 174 18.49 -1.95 -15.35
C PRO A 174 18.03 -0.99 -14.25
N ALA A 175 17.87 0.30 -14.56
CA ALA A 175 17.40 1.29 -13.59
C ALA A 175 15.91 1.09 -13.28
N LEU A 176 15.11 0.67 -14.27
CA LEU A 176 13.70 0.31 -14.05
C LEU A 176 13.56 -1.02 -13.29
N VAL A 177 14.42 -2.01 -13.55
CA VAL A 177 14.49 -3.25 -12.73
C VAL A 177 14.76 -2.90 -11.27
N SER A 178 15.83 -2.13 -11.06
CA SER A 178 16.24 -1.65 -9.74
C SER A 178 15.13 -0.88 -9.04
N SER A 179 14.47 0.03 -9.76
CA SER A 179 13.30 0.76 -9.27
C SER A 179 12.19 -0.22 -8.86
N SER A 180 11.74 -1.08 -9.77
CA SER A 180 10.65 -2.05 -9.57
C SER A 180 10.87 -2.95 -8.35
N LEU A 181 12.08 -3.49 -8.17
CA LEU A 181 12.43 -4.35 -7.03
C LEU A 181 12.42 -3.58 -5.70
N ARG A 182 12.93 -2.34 -5.68
CA ARG A 182 12.82 -1.46 -4.50
C ARG A 182 11.36 -1.12 -4.15
N GLN A 183 10.44 -1.16 -5.12
CA GLN A 183 9.00 -0.97 -4.88
C GLN A 183 8.29 -2.23 -4.36
N GLY A 184 9.02 -3.30 -4.04
CA GLY A 184 8.51 -4.45 -3.28
C GLY A 184 8.43 -5.80 -4.01
N ALA A 185 9.08 -5.94 -5.18
CA ALA A 185 9.08 -7.12 -6.05
C ALA A 185 7.64 -7.59 -6.43
N PRO A 186 7.06 -7.04 -7.52
CA PRO A 186 5.62 -7.08 -7.74
C PRO A 186 5.07 -8.50 -7.98
N ASP A 187 5.82 -9.38 -8.62
CA ASP A 187 5.45 -10.78 -8.85
C ASP A 187 6.68 -11.69 -8.68
N VAL A 188 6.66 -12.54 -7.63
CA VAL A 188 7.75 -13.47 -7.31
C VAL A 188 7.15 -14.83 -7.00
N ASP A 189 7.61 -15.84 -7.73
CA ASP A 189 7.23 -17.23 -7.54
C ASP A 189 8.39 -18.19 -7.85
N PHE A 190 8.06 -19.47 -8.06
CA PHE A 190 9.01 -20.50 -8.44
C PHE A 190 8.62 -21.08 -9.80
N THR A 191 9.63 -21.47 -10.57
CA THR A 191 9.46 -22.41 -11.69
C THR A 191 9.19 -23.81 -11.16
N ASP A 192 8.75 -24.72 -12.04
CA ASP A 192 8.38 -26.09 -11.65
C ASP A 192 9.56 -26.90 -11.08
N ASP A 193 10.78 -26.56 -11.49
CA ASP A 193 12.05 -27.09 -10.96
C ASP A 193 12.52 -26.38 -9.67
N GLY A 194 11.78 -25.38 -9.20
CA GLY A 194 12.01 -24.71 -7.91
C GLY A 194 12.95 -23.50 -7.95
N ARG A 195 13.38 -23.04 -9.13
CA ARG A 195 14.18 -21.81 -9.24
C ARG A 195 13.33 -20.57 -8.97
N LEU A 196 13.92 -19.57 -8.32
CA LEU A 196 13.23 -18.33 -8.01
C LEU A 196 13.00 -17.55 -9.31
N ARG A 197 11.76 -17.15 -9.57
CA ARG A 197 11.38 -16.35 -10.73
C ARG A 197 10.78 -15.03 -10.29
N VAL A 198 11.28 -13.97 -10.90
CA VAL A 198 10.77 -12.61 -10.76
C VAL A 198 10.15 -12.19 -12.08
N ARG A 199 8.90 -11.71 -12.06
CA ARG A 199 8.25 -11.15 -13.25
C ARG A 199 8.00 -9.65 -13.09
N PHE A 200 8.14 -8.95 -14.20
CA PHE A 200 7.82 -7.55 -14.36
C PHE A 200 6.67 -7.41 -15.34
N ALA A 201 5.65 -6.61 -15.00
CA ALA A 201 4.52 -6.43 -15.89
C ALA A 201 4.97 -5.77 -17.20
N GLN A 202 4.15 -5.88 -18.24
CA GLN A 202 4.42 -5.20 -19.49
C GLN A 202 4.58 -3.69 -19.25
N TYR A 203 5.58 -3.08 -19.88
CA TYR A 203 6.02 -1.69 -19.68
C TYR A 203 6.71 -1.36 -18.34
N ASP A 204 6.91 -2.31 -17.43
CA ASP A 204 7.56 -2.00 -16.15
C ASP A 204 9.06 -1.76 -16.30
N VAL A 205 9.75 -2.60 -17.09
CA VAL A 205 11.21 -2.60 -17.21
C VAL A 205 11.72 -2.61 -18.65
N ALA A 206 10.84 -2.80 -19.63
CA ALA A 206 11.16 -2.87 -21.06
C ALA A 206 9.99 -2.28 -21.89
N PRO A 207 10.19 -1.97 -23.19
CA PRO A 207 9.12 -1.57 -24.09
C PRO A 207 7.98 -2.60 -24.14
N GLY A 208 6.80 -2.17 -24.60
CA GLY A 208 5.62 -3.03 -24.65
C GLY A 208 5.77 -4.27 -25.54
N SER A 209 6.62 -4.20 -26.57
CA SER A 209 6.92 -5.33 -27.46
C SER A 209 7.55 -6.52 -26.74
N SER A 210 8.23 -6.28 -25.61
CA SER A 210 8.87 -7.33 -24.81
C SER A 210 7.87 -8.12 -23.95
N GLY A 211 6.61 -7.65 -23.84
CA GLY A 211 5.60 -8.31 -23.01
C GLY A 211 5.96 -8.33 -21.53
N VAL A 212 5.58 -9.40 -20.83
CA VAL A 212 5.98 -9.65 -19.44
C VAL A 212 7.42 -10.16 -19.42
N VAL A 213 8.31 -9.44 -18.75
CA VAL A 213 9.72 -9.86 -18.59
C VAL A 213 9.82 -10.77 -17.37
N ALA A 214 10.28 -12.00 -17.57
CA ALA A 214 10.50 -12.98 -16.50
C ALA A 214 11.98 -13.31 -16.37
N VAL A 215 12.54 -13.12 -15.17
CA VAL A 215 13.93 -13.44 -14.84
C VAL A 215 13.93 -14.64 -13.90
N VAL A 216 14.55 -15.73 -14.34
CA VAL A 216 14.72 -16.95 -13.53
C VAL A 216 16.15 -17.00 -13.04
N LEU A 217 16.33 -17.02 -11.72
CA LEU A 217 17.65 -17.11 -11.11
C LEU A 217 18.17 -18.55 -11.17
N ASP A 218 19.47 -18.74 -11.24
CA ASP A 218 20.07 -20.06 -11.15
C ASP A 218 19.87 -20.69 -9.75
N ASP A 219 20.22 -21.97 -9.61
CA ASP A 219 20.02 -22.73 -8.37
C ASP A 219 20.82 -22.14 -7.19
N ALA A 220 22.04 -21.68 -7.46
CA ALA A 220 22.94 -21.15 -6.44
C ALA A 220 22.42 -19.82 -5.88
N ALA A 221 22.04 -18.89 -6.76
CA ALA A 221 21.43 -17.62 -6.40
C ALA A 221 20.08 -17.84 -5.70
N THR A 222 19.26 -18.76 -6.21
CA THR A 222 17.99 -19.14 -5.58
C THR A 222 18.22 -19.59 -4.13
N GLU A 223 19.09 -20.57 -3.90
CA GLU A 223 19.31 -21.12 -2.55
C GLU A 223 19.88 -20.08 -1.57
N ALA A 224 20.78 -19.21 -2.05
CA ALA A 224 21.36 -18.15 -1.24
C ALA A 224 20.32 -17.11 -0.78
N LEU A 225 19.39 -16.75 -1.67
CA LEU A 225 18.42 -15.67 -1.44
C LEU A 225 17.24 -16.06 -0.57
N LEU A 226 16.83 -17.33 -0.54
CA LEU A 226 15.57 -17.72 0.11
C LEU A 226 15.55 -17.49 1.63
N SER A 227 14.49 -16.82 2.08
CA SER A 227 14.15 -16.72 3.49
C SER A 227 13.66 -18.07 4.03
N PRO A 228 13.55 -18.26 5.36
CA PRO A 228 12.94 -19.47 5.92
C PRO A 228 11.51 -19.72 5.42
N TYR A 229 10.75 -18.65 5.12
CA TYR A 229 9.44 -18.79 4.49
C TYR A 229 9.56 -19.12 2.99
N GLY A 230 10.48 -18.46 2.28
CA GLY A 230 10.75 -18.75 0.87
C GLY A 230 11.12 -20.21 0.60
N LYS A 231 11.91 -20.84 1.48
CA LYS A 231 12.22 -22.27 1.37
C LYS A 231 10.99 -23.17 1.50
N ARG A 232 10.05 -22.81 2.39
CA ARG A 232 8.76 -23.53 2.49
C ARG A 232 7.89 -23.29 1.27
N ALA A 233 7.82 -22.04 0.81
CA ALA A 233 7.07 -21.69 -0.40
C ALA A 233 7.59 -22.42 -1.64
N ARG A 234 8.92 -22.54 -1.80
CA ARG A 234 9.54 -23.36 -2.85
C ARG A 234 9.12 -24.82 -2.75
N ALA A 235 9.23 -25.40 -1.56
CA ALA A 235 8.86 -26.81 -1.35
C ALA A 235 7.38 -27.10 -1.66
N ALA A 236 6.49 -26.12 -1.40
CA ALA A 236 5.07 -26.22 -1.72
C ALA A 236 4.74 -25.94 -3.20
N ALA A 237 5.66 -25.31 -3.95
CA ALA A 237 5.49 -25.00 -5.37
C ALA A 237 5.99 -26.12 -6.29
N VAL A 238 7.10 -26.77 -5.92
CA VAL A 238 7.71 -27.83 -6.72
C VAL A 238 6.78 -29.05 -6.80
N GLY A 239 6.50 -29.49 -8.02
CA GLY A 239 5.62 -30.64 -8.27
C GLY A 239 4.13 -30.33 -8.10
N GLN A 240 3.74 -29.06 -7.92
CA GLN A 240 2.35 -28.66 -7.90
C GLN A 240 1.70 -28.93 -9.26
N LYS A 241 0.59 -29.68 -9.27
CA LYS A 241 -0.21 -29.84 -10.49
C LYS A 241 -0.86 -28.50 -10.83
N PRO A 242 -0.94 -28.13 -12.12
CA PRO A 242 -1.66 -26.94 -12.54
C PRO A 242 -3.11 -26.99 -12.05
N VAL A 243 -3.50 -26.01 -11.25
CA VAL A 243 -4.88 -25.78 -10.81
C VAL A 243 -5.20 -24.31 -11.04
N GLY A 244 -6.28 -24.03 -11.77
CA GLY A 244 -6.69 -22.69 -12.17
C GLY A 244 -6.87 -22.56 -13.68
N GLU A 245 -6.95 -21.32 -14.15
CA GLU A 245 -7.21 -20.95 -15.55
C GLU A 245 -6.14 -20.00 -16.06
N ASP A 246 -5.82 -20.14 -17.34
CA ASP A 246 -4.95 -19.22 -18.07
C ASP A 246 -5.78 -18.14 -18.73
N LEU A 247 -5.17 -16.97 -18.97
CA LEU A 247 -5.75 -16.06 -19.94
C LEU A 247 -5.84 -16.76 -21.31
N PRO A 248 -6.97 -16.67 -22.01
CA PRO A 248 -7.03 -17.11 -23.40
C PRO A 248 -5.98 -16.35 -24.23
N SER A 249 -5.29 -17.04 -25.16
CA SER A 249 -4.42 -16.37 -26.12
C SER A 249 -5.23 -15.32 -26.90
N ALA A 250 -4.84 -14.05 -26.82
CA ALA A 250 -5.59 -12.94 -27.41
C ALA A 250 -5.81 -13.15 -28.94
N PRO A 251 -7.01 -12.86 -29.48
CA PRO A 251 -7.23 -12.87 -30.92
C PRO A 251 -6.48 -11.69 -31.59
N PRO A 252 -5.97 -11.86 -32.83
CA PRO A 252 -5.22 -10.82 -33.52
C PRO A 252 -6.12 -9.59 -33.82
N ALA A 253 -5.68 -8.42 -33.35
CA ALA A 253 -6.39 -7.17 -33.57
C ALA A 253 -6.37 -6.77 -35.05
N THR A 254 -7.50 -6.86 -35.74
CA THR A 254 -7.70 -6.27 -37.07
C THR A 254 -8.14 -4.82 -36.89
N ALA A 255 -7.28 -3.89 -37.30
CA ALA A 255 -7.56 -2.46 -37.23
C ALA A 255 -8.59 -2.05 -38.29
N THR A 256 -9.66 -1.37 -37.88
CA THR A 256 -10.46 -0.56 -38.80
C THR A 256 -10.86 0.75 -38.11
N THR A 257 -10.48 1.84 -38.75
CA THR A 257 -10.65 3.24 -38.33
C THR A 257 -12.13 3.67 -38.40
N PRO A 258 -12.67 4.38 -37.40
CA PRO A 258 -13.89 5.16 -37.61
C PRO A 258 -13.74 6.66 -37.31
N THR A 259 -14.41 7.44 -38.17
CA THR A 259 -14.65 8.89 -38.20
C THR A 259 -15.58 9.35 -37.05
N PRO A 260 -15.53 10.61 -36.56
CA PRO A 260 -16.20 11.01 -35.32
C PRO A 260 -17.66 11.47 -35.50
N PRO A 261 -18.57 11.27 -34.52
CA PRO A 261 -19.82 12.01 -34.44
C PRO A 261 -19.87 13.06 -33.31
N THR A 262 -20.67 14.08 -33.59
CA THR A 262 -21.02 15.30 -32.84
C THR A 262 -22.03 15.03 -31.69
N PRO A 263 -22.11 15.87 -30.62
CA PRO A 263 -22.81 15.53 -29.37
C PRO A 263 -24.27 16.02 -29.28
N PRO A 264 -25.08 15.40 -28.42
CA PRO A 264 -25.99 16.11 -27.51
C PRO A 264 -25.90 15.50 -26.09
N GLY A 265 -26.31 16.08 -24.98
CA GLY A 265 -27.15 17.22 -24.61
C GLY A 265 -27.40 17.06 -23.09
N THR A 266 -27.46 18.17 -22.37
CA THR A 266 -27.43 18.26 -20.89
C THR A 266 -28.77 17.88 -20.23
N THR A 267 -28.73 17.28 -19.03
CA THR A 267 -29.67 17.37 -17.86
C THR A 267 -29.49 16.08 -17.03
N GLY A 268 -29.52 15.99 -15.70
CA GLY A 268 -29.67 16.88 -14.55
C GLY A 268 -29.34 16.06 -13.28
N THR A 269 -28.93 16.73 -12.20
CA THR A 269 -28.65 16.13 -10.86
C THR A 269 -29.97 16.09 -10.05
N PRO A 270 -30.15 15.27 -8.98
CA PRO A 270 -29.55 15.46 -7.63
C PRO A 270 -29.09 14.11 -7.00
N GLY A 271 -28.25 13.95 -5.97
CA GLY A 271 -27.80 14.80 -4.88
C GLY A 271 -28.07 14.09 -3.53
N THR A 272 -27.05 13.45 -2.90
CA THR A 272 -26.96 13.16 -1.44
C THR A 272 -25.55 12.58 -1.16
N SER A 273 -24.57 13.32 -0.60
CA SER A 273 -24.39 13.74 0.81
C SER A 273 -24.17 12.57 1.78
N GLY A 274 -22.93 12.05 1.82
CA GLY A 274 -22.43 11.14 2.86
C GLY A 274 -21.09 11.64 3.39
N THR A 275 -21.05 11.93 4.70
CA THR A 275 -20.11 12.80 5.41
C THR A 275 -18.72 12.20 5.62
N SER A 276 -17.68 12.98 5.32
CA SER A 276 -16.27 12.71 5.62
C SER A 276 -15.88 13.10 7.06
N GLY A 277 -15.04 12.26 7.68
CA GLY A 277 -14.01 12.68 8.66
C GLY A 277 -14.29 12.41 10.14
N ALA A 278 -13.39 11.66 10.78
CA ALA A 278 -13.18 11.72 12.22
C ALA A 278 -11.80 12.34 12.51
N PRO A 279 -11.71 13.47 13.24
CA PRO A 279 -10.44 14.05 13.67
C PRO A 279 -9.88 13.31 14.91
N GLY A 280 -8.55 13.31 15.03
CA GLY A 280 -7.84 12.74 16.16
C GLY A 280 -8.34 13.28 17.51
N LYS A 281 -8.48 12.37 18.48
CA LYS A 281 -8.94 12.68 19.84
C LYS A 281 -8.06 13.74 20.50
N GLY A 282 -8.64 14.86 20.92
CA GLY A 282 -8.13 15.66 22.04
C GLY A 282 -7.86 17.16 21.85
N ARG A 283 -7.90 17.72 20.63
CA ARG A 283 -7.66 19.16 20.40
C ARG A 283 -8.97 19.92 20.09
N PRO A 284 -9.26 21.06 20.73
CA PRO A 284 -10.38 21.90 20.35
C PRO A 284 -10.23 22.38 18.89
N PRO A 285 -11.31 22.36 18.09
CA PRO A 285 -11.25 22.80 16.71
C PRO A 285 -10.84 24.28 16.61
N VAL A 286 -9.85 24.58 15.76
CA VAL A 286 -9.37 25.94 15.53
C VAL A 286 -10.20 26.60 14.42
N ASN A 287 -10.91 27.68 14.72
CA ASN A 287 -11.64 28.43 13.71
C ASN A 287 -10.70 29.38 12.94
N CYS A 288 -10.13 28.88 11.84
CA CYS A 288 -9.23 29.67 11.01
C CYS A 288 -9.86 30.90 10.36
N ARG A 289 -11.20 31.06 10.37
CA ARG A 289 -11.86 32.32 9.97
C ARG A 289 -11.66 33.45 10.97
N LYS A 290 -11.39 33.11 12.25
CA LYS A 290 -11.23 34.06 13.36
C LYS A 290 -9.77 34.26 13.77
N VAL A 291 -8.91 33.26 13.55
CA VAL A 291 -7.49 33.31 13.94
C VAL A 291 -6.56 33.09 12.75
N LYS A 292 -5.32 33.56 12.86
CA LYS A 292 -4.31 33.42 11.82
C LYS A 292 -3.84 31.96 11.78
N CYS A 293 -4.30 31.16 10.82
CA CYS A 293 -3.84 29.78 10.66
C CYS A 293 -2.80 29.63 9.54
N VAL A 294 -1.90 28.65 9.69
CA VAL A 294 -1.02 28.12 8.64
C VAL A 294 -0.92 26.60 8.77
N ALA A 295 -0.78 25.89 7.65
CA ALA A 295 -0.53 24.45 7.63
C ALA A 295 0.95 24.17 7.32
N LEU A 296 1.62 23.40 8.19
CA LEU A 296 2.91 22.80 7.87
C LEU A 296 2.67 21.47 7.18
N THR A 297 3.29 21.28 6.02
CA THR A 297 3.16 20.05 5.23
C THR A 297 4.52 19.44 4.94
N PHE A 298 4.59 18.11 4.93
CA PHE A 298 5.82 17.34 4.72
C PHE A 298 5.61 16.30 3.63
N ASP A 299 6.45 16.34 2.60
CA ASP A 299 6.41 15.43 1.45
C ASP A 299 7.52 14.37 1.52
N ASP A 300 7.38 13.33 0.70
CA ASP A 300 8.31 12.22 0.42
C ASP A 300 8.53 11.17 1.50
N GLY A 301 8.12 11.43 2.74
CA GLY A 301 8.18 10.45 3.83
C GLY A 301 7.18 9.29 3.68
N PRO A 302 7.12 8.39 4.68
CA PRO A 302 7.93 8.36 5.90
C PRO A 302 9.36 7.81 5.67
N VAL A 303 10.32 8.28 6.45
CA VAL A 303 11.66 7.69 6.59
C VAL A 303 12.06 7.57 8.07
N SER A 304 13.28 7.12 8.36
CA SER A 304 13.80 7.03 9.73
C SER A 304 13.72 8.38 10.48
N ASP A 305 14.05 9.49 9.80
CA ASP A 305 14.07 10.83 10.37
C ASP A 305 12.67 11.42 10.67
N THR A 306 11.61 10.90 10.03
CA THR A 306 10.21 11.24 10.35
C THR A 306 9.91 11.02 11.83
N ASN A 307 10.47 9.97 12.46
CA ASN A 307 10.30 9.74 13.90
C ASN A 307 10.90 10.86 14.77
N ARG A 308 11.97 11.52 14.32
CA ARG A 308 12.55 12.68 15.02
C ARG A 308 11.65 13.90 14.87
N LEU A 309 11.14 14.14 13.66
CA LEU A 309 10.16 15.20 13.39
C LEU A 309 8.90 15.04 14.25
N LEU A 310 8.34 13.84 14.35
CA LEU A 310 7.18 13.55 15.19
C LEU A 310 7.42 13.88 16.68
N ARG A 311 8.64 13.67 17.20
CA ARG A 311 8.98 14.09 18.58
C ARG A 311 8.98 15.61 18.73
N VAL A 312 9.47 16.34 17.72
CA VAL A 312 9.46 17.81 17.70
C VAL A 312 8.02 18.34 17.67
N LEU A 313 7.20 17.83 16.74
CA LEU A 313 5.81 18.24 16.57
C LEU A 313 4.98 17.98 17.83
N ARG A 314 5.13 16.80 18.45
CA ARG A 314 4.45 16.45 19.70
C ARG A 314 4.86 17.36 20.85
N ARG A 315 6.17 17.60 21.06
CA ARG A 315 6.66 18.50 22.13
C ARG A 315 6.16 19.93 21.93
N ALA A 316 5.95 20.32 20.69
CA ALA A 316 5.43 21.63 20.36
C ALA A 316 3.90 21.69 20.44
N ASP A 317 3.15 20.59 20.50
CA ASP A 317 1.70 20.58 20.23
C ASP A 317 1.36 21.26 18.89
N ALA A 318 2.04 20.80 17.83
CA ALA A 318 1.90 21.34 16.48
C ALA A 318 1.44 20.23 15.53
N PRO A 319 0.16 20.19 15.13
CA PRO A 319 -0.27 19.28 14.07
C PRO A 319 0.30 19.73 12.72
N ALA A 320 0.38 18.77 11.81
CA ALA A 320 0.92 18.89 10.48
C ALA A 320 0.21 17.89 9.56
N THR A 321 0.43 18.03 8.25
CA THR A 321 -0.09 17.11 7.24
C THR A 321 1.09 16.48 6.49
N PHE A 322 1.09 15.15 6.36
CA PHE A 322 2.14 14.38 5.70
C PHE A 322 1.62 13.83 4.37
N PHE A 323 2.23 14.20 3.25
CA PHE A 323 1.96 13.62 1.94
C PHE A 323 2.99 12.51 1.69
N VAL A 324 2.54 11.26 1.84
CA VAL A 324 3.46 10.12 1.91
C VAL A 324 3.54 9.35 0.60
N LEU A 325 4.73 8.85 0.28
CA LEU A 325 4.95 7.95 -0.85
C LEU A 325 4.55 6.52 -0.48
N GLY A 326 3.79 5.85 -1.35
CA GLY A 326 3.35 4.48 -1.11
C GLY A 326 4.50 3.50 -0.85
N GLN A 327 5.59 3.61 -1.60
CA GLN A 327 6.81 2.80 -1.35
C GLN A 327 7.42 3.00 0.03
N GLN A 328 7.44 4.25 0.50
CA GLN A 328 7.97 4.58 1.82
C GLN A 328 7.07 4.06 2.92
N VAL A 329 5.75 4.08 2.72
CA VAL A 329 4.79 3.44 3.62
C VAL A 329 5.01 1.93 3.69
N GLN A 330 5.32 1.28 2.56
CA GLN A 330 5.61 -0.16 2.53
C GLN A 330 6.86 -0.50 3.36
N THR A 331 7.85 0.40 3.37
CA THR A 331 9.11 0.23 4.11
C THR A 331 8.98 0.62 5.59
N TYR A 332 8.21 1.65 5.91
CA TYR A 332 8.06 2.20 7.26
C TYR A 332 6.60 2.24 7.75
N PRO A 333 5.86 1.11 7.74
CA PRO A 333 4.45 1.09 8.11
C PRO A 333 4.21 1.50 9.58
N GLU A 334 5.13 1.13 10.48
CA GLU A 334 5.04 1.52 11.89
C GLU A 334 5.19 3.03 12.11
N THR A 335 6.07 3.67 11.32
CA THR A 335 6.24 5.13 11.35
C THR A 335 4.99 5.83 10.86
N LEU A 336 4.36 5.37 9.77
CA LEU A 336 3.10 5.94 9.30
C LEU A 336 1.97 5.74 10.33
N ALA A 337 1.84 4.54 10.90
CA ALA A 337 0.86 4.29 11.96
C ALA A 337 1.08 5.22 13.17
N ARG A 338 2.34 5.60 13.46
CA ARG A 338 2.69 6.57 14.50
C ARG A 338 2.34 8.02 14.10
N VAL A 339 2.42 8.38 12.82
CA VAL A 339 1.91 9.68 12.31
C VAL A 339 0.41 9.79 12.63
N ALA A 340 -0.37 8.78 12.24
CA ALA A 340 -1.81 8.73 12.48
C ALA A 340 -2.16 8.78 13.99
N ARG A 341 -1.49 7.95 14.82
CA ARG A 341 -1.73 7.92 16.28
C ARG A 341 -1.43 9.24 16.99
N GLN A 342 -0.58 10.10 16.42
CA GLN A 342 -0.27 11.43 16.98
C GLN A 342 -1.21 12.53 16.47
N GLY A 343 -2.27 12.19 15.74
CA GLY A 343 -3.29 13.13 15.30
C GLY A 343 -2.85 14.03 14.15
N HIS A 344 -1.80 13.66 13.42
CA HIS A 344 -1.43 14.32 12.18
C HIS A 344 -2.32 13.85 11.02
N GLU A 345 -2.52 14.71 10.03
CA GLU A 345 -3.26 14.34 8.83
C GLU A 345 -2.33 13.67 7.82
N ILE A 346 -2.87 12.69 7.09
CA ILE A 346 -2.13 11.93 6.07
C ILE A 346 -2.82 12.11 4.73
N GLY A 347 -2.08 12.61 3.74
CA GLY A 347 -2.40 12.57 2.33
C GLY A 347 -1.44 11.64 1.58
N ILE A 348 -1.71 11.36 0.31
CA ILE A 348 -0.83 10.56 -0.54
C ILE A 348 -0.01 11.44 -1.49
N HIS A 349 1.23 11.05 -1.77
CA HIS A 349 2.15 11.74 -2.70
C HIS A 349 2.49 10.87 -3.92
N THR A 350 1.54 10.06 -4.38
CA THR A 350 1.71 8.94 -5.34
C THR A 350 2.45 7.74 -4.75
N TRP A 351 2.75 6.74 -5.58
CA TRP A 351 3.43 5.53 -5.16
C TRP A 351 4.94 5.73 -5.14
N ASP A 352 5.51 6.23 -6.24
CA ASP A 352 6.95 6.30 -6.48
C ASP A 352 7.47 7.67 -6.92
N HIS A 353 6.69 8.74 -6.70
CA HIS A 353 7.04 10.13 -7.02
C HIS A 353 7.13 10.44 -8.53
N ARG A 354 6.51 9.62 -9.40
CA ARG A 354 6.41 9.94 -10.83
C ARG A 354 5.65 11.24 -11.11
N GLN A 355 6.11 11.98 -12.12
CA GLN A 355 5.42 13.16 -12.61
C GLN A 355 4.12 12.77 -13.32
N LEU A 356 2.98 12.96 -12.66
CA LEU A 356 1.69 12.43 -13.15
C LEU A 356 1.30 12.92 -14.56
N THR A 357 1.71 14.14 -14.94
CA THR A 357 1.38 14.69 -16.28
C THR A 357 2.09 13.97 -17.42
N THR A 358 3.19 13.24 -17.17
CA THR A 358 3.88 12.44 -18.19
C THR A 358 3.30 11.04 -18.34
N LEU A 359 2.40 10.65 -17.42
CA LEU A 359 1.81 9.32 -17.39
C LEU A 359 0.49 9.27 -18.17
N ARG A 360 0.15 8.07 -18.64
CA ARG A 360 -1.19 7.76 -19.15
C ARG A 360 -2.20 7.67 -17.99
N PRO A 361 -3.49 7.95 -18.19
CA PRO A 361 -4.53 7.92 -17.15
C PRO A 361 -4.49 6.70 -16.23
N ARG A 362 -4.38 5.49 -16.79
CA ARG A 362 -4.26 4.25 -16.01
C ARG A 362 -3.09 4.27 -15.02
N LYS A 363 -1.90 4.72 -15.44
CA LYS A 363 -0.72 4.77 -14.56
C LYS A 363 -0.87 5.87 -13.49
N ILE A 364 -1.50 7.01 -13.82
CA ILE A 364 -1.88 8.03 -12.81
C ILE A 364 -2.81 7.42 -11.75
N ARG A 365 -3.84 6.68 -12.18
CA ARG A 365 -4.77 6.03 -11.26
C ARG A 365 -4.04 5.00 -10.38
N GLY A 366 -3.22 4.15 -10.98
CA GLY A 366 -2.43 3.14 -10.26
C GLY A 366 -1.53 3.76 -9.18
N GLU A 367 -0.83 4.84 -9.51
CA GLU A 367 -0.03 5.63 -8.57
C GLU A 367 -0.84 6.10 -7.34
N LEU A 368 -2.07 6.56 -7.54
CA LEU A 368 -2.91 7.09 -6.47
C LEU A 368 -3.63 5.98 -5.67
N VAL A 369 -4.22 5.01 -6.34
CA VAL A 369 -5.01 3.93 -5.71
C VAL A 369 -4.11 3.04 -4.85
N ARG A 370 -2.95 2.63 -5.39
CA ARG A 370 -2.02 1.76 -4.66
C ARG A 370 -1.56 2.40 -3.36
N SER A 371 -1.26 3.69 -3.38
CA SER A 371 -0.90 4.45 -2.18
C SER A 371 -2.07 4.63 -1.23
N GLN A 372 -3.27 4.96 -1.73
CA GLN A 372 -4.46 5.16 -0.90
C GLN A 372 -4.81 3.88 -0.12
N LEU A 373 -4.82 2.73 -0.81
CA LEU A 373 -5.13 1.43 -0.20
C LEU A 373 -4.09 1.01 0.84
N LEU A 374 -2.80 1.22 0.57
CA LEU A 374 -1.75 0.87 1.52
C LEU A 374 -1.81 1.75 2.78
N VAL A 375 -2.05 3.05 2.62
CA VAL A 375 -2.21 3.96 3.75
C VAL A 375 -3.44 3.57 4.59
N GLU A 376 -4.56 3.25 3.93
CA GLU A 376 -5.77 2.77 4.63
C GLU A 376 -5.50 1.47 5.39
N GLN A 377 -4.80 0.51 4.77
CA GLN A 377 -4.41 -0.75 5.41
C GLN A 377 -3.56 -0.54 6.67
N VAL A 378 -2.60 0.39 6.64
CA VAL A 378 -1.66 0.63 7.74
C VAL A 378 -2.28 1.46 8.87
N THR A 379 -3.15 2.41 8.53
CA THR A 379 -3.65 3.41 9.48
C THR A 379 -5.10 3.23 9.88
N GLY A 380 -5.88 2.45 9.12
CA GLY A 380 -7.34 2.36 9.26
C GLY A 380 -8.10 3.56 8.72
N HIS A 381 -7.41 4.51 8.08
CA HIS A 381 -8.00 5.75 7.55
C HIS A 381 -7.71 5.89 6.06
N LYS A 382 -8.75 6.00 5.25
CA LYS A 382 -8.63 6.27 3.81
C LYS A 382 -8.24 7.74 3.58
N PRO A 383 -7.09 8.03 2.95
CA PRO A 383 -6.72 9.41 2.63
C PRO A 383 -7.67 10.06 1.65
N THR A 384 -8.04 11.32 1.93
CA THR A 384 -8.88 12.16 1.05
C THR A 384 -8.10 13.30 0.39
N LEU A 385 -6.80 13.42 0.70
CA LEU A 385 -5.91 14.43 0.14
C LEU A 385 -4.82 13.77 -0.68
N PHE A 386 -4.46 14.37 -1.81
CA PHE A 386 -3.24 14.04 -2.52
C PHE A 386 -2.46 15.29 -2.90
N ARG A 387 -1.15 15.15 -3.05
CA ARG A 387 -0.29 16.16 -3.65
C ARG A 387 0.42 15.54 -4.84
N PRO A 388 0.39 16.13 -6.04
CA PRO A 388 1.15 15.64 -7.18
C PRO A 388 2.64 15.97 -7.02
N PRO A 389 3.55 15.02 -7.27
CA PRO A 389 4.98 15.28 -7.40
C PRO A 389 5.27 16.48 -8.30
N TYR A 390 6.21 17.32 -7.87
CA TYR A 390 6.61 18.56 -8.57
C TYR A 390 5.49 19.61 -8.71
N GLY A 391 4.32 19.40 -8.12
CA GLY A 391 3.12 20.20 -8.38
C GLY A 391 2.53 19.97 -9.78
N ALA A 392 3.01 18.96 -10.51
CA ALA A 392 2.62 18.71 -11.89
C ALA A 392 1.23 18.08 -11.98
N SER A 393 0.27 18.84 -12.47
CA SER A 393 -1.12 18.41 -12.57
C SER A 393 -1.82 19.00 -13.79
N ASP A 394 -2.77 18.27 -14.32
CA ASP A 394 -3.63 18.68 -15.42
C ASP A 394 -5.08 18.20 -15.20
N ALA A 395 -5.95 18.43 -16.19
CA ALA A 395 -7.35 18.03 -16.11
C ALA A 395 -7.54 16.50 -15.98
N ARG A 396 -6.61 15.68 -16.50
CA ARG A 396 -6.69 14.22 -16.38
C ARG A 396 -6.41 13.81 -14.94
N VAL A 397 -5.35 14.37 -14.34
CA VAL A 397 -4.99 14.14 -12.93
C VAL A 397 -6.14 14.53 -12.01
N LEU A 398 -6.72 15.72 -12.17
CA LEU A 398 -7.83 16.18 -11.32
C LEU A 398 -9.11 15.35 -11.48
N ARG A 399 -9.40 14.87 -12.70
CA ARG A 399 -10.55 13.98 -12.97
C ARG A 399 -10.38 12.63 -12.27
N ILE A 400 -9.20 12.03 -12.37
CA ILE A 400 -8.87 10.78 -11.68
C ILE A 400 -8.89 10.98 -10.17
N ALA A 401 -8.31 12.06 -9.66
CA ALA A 401 -8.39 12.38 -8.24
C ALA A 401 -9.84 12.52 -7.76
N ARG A 402 -10.73 13.13 -8.57
CA ARG A 402 -12.17 13.23 -8.26
C ARG A 402 -12.79 11.85 -8.09
N SER A 403 -12.57 10.94 -9.04
CA SER A 403 -13.16 9.59 -8.98
C SER A 403 -12.64 8.75 -7.81
N LEU A 404 -11.48 9.12 -7.26
CA LEU A 404 -10.89 8.50 -6.07
C LEU A 404 -11.25 9.19 -4.75
N GLY A 405 -12.08 10.24 -4.79
CA GLY A 405 -12.44 11.02 -3.60
C GLY A 405 -11.28 11.86 -3.05
N LEU A 406 -10.31 12.21 -3.89
CA LEU A 406 -9.09 12.93 -3.51
C LEU A 406 -9.17 14.42 -3.89
N ALA A 407 -8.89 15.30 -2.95
CA ALA A 407 -8.63 16.72 -3.20
C ALA A 407 -7.13 16.96 -3.43
N GLN A 408 -6.79 17.76 -4.44
CA GLN A 408 -5.41 18.14 -4.72
C GLN A 408 -4.96 19.27 -3.79
N VAL A 409 -3.83 19.07 -3.13
CA VAL A 409 -3.22 20.06 -2.26
C VAL A 409 -1.83 20.40 -2.77
N LEU A 410 -1.65 21.63 -3.23
CA LEU A 410 -0.36 22.23 -3.55
C LEU A 410 0.17 23.02 -2.34
N TRP A 411 0.95 24.06 -2.57
CA TRP A 411 1.48 24.94 -1.55
C TRP A 411 1.54 26.37 -2.05
N SER A 412 1.64 27.30 -1.10
CA SER A 412 1.73 28.74 -1.35
C SER A 412 3.01 29.35 -0.76
N VAL A 413 3.78 28.56 -0.02
CA VAL A 413 5.12 28.88 0.47
C VAL A 413 6.02 27.67 0.26
N ASP A 414 6.91 27.76 -0.72
CA ASP A 414 8.00 26.79 -0.90
C ASP A 414 9.20 27.22 -0.05
N THR A 415 9.65 26.36 0.88
CA THR A 415 10.82 26.63 1.72
C THR A 415 12.14 26.45 0.99
N LEU A 416 12.12 25.80 -0.18
CA LEU A 416 13.29 25.41 -0.95
C LEU A 416 14.29 24.60 -0.10
N ASP A 417 13.79 23.79 0.83
CA ASP A 417 14.61 22.92 1.69
C ASP A 417 15.19 21.71 0.94
N TRP A 418 14.48 21.27 -0.10
CA TRP A 418 14.95 20.33 -1.12
C TRP A 418 16.19 20.85 -1.88
N LYS A 419 16.27 22.16 -2.10
CA LYS A 419 17.41 22.83 -2.78
C LYS A 419 18.50 23.29 -1.81
N ASN A 420 18.10 23.94 -0.73
CA ASN A 420 18.98 24.58 0.23
C ASN A 420 19.00 23.75 1.51
N ARG A 421 20.03 22.92 1.67
CA ARG A 421 20.24 22.03 2.83
C ARG A 421 20.67 22.78 4.10
N ALA A 422 20.05 23.92 4.41
CA ALA A 422 20.45 24.77 5.53
C ALA A 422 19.24 25.42 6.23
N VAL A 423 19.32 25.50 7.56
CA VAL A 423 18.22 26.01 8.41
C VAL A 423 17.91 27.50 8.17
N ARG A 424 18.92 28.34 7.93
CA ARG A 424 18.74 29.80 7.77
C ARG A 424 17.89 30.15 6.53
N PRO A 425 18.18 29.62 5.32
CA PRO A 425 17.32 29.81 4.15
C PRO A 425 15.86 29.38 4.35
N ILE A 426 15.63 28.22 4.98
CA ILE A 426 14.29 27.73 5.30
C ILE A 426 13.53 28.76 6.15
N LEU A 427 14.16 29.24 7.22
CA LEU A 427 13.55 30.25 8.10
C LEU A 427 13.26 31.57 7.39
N ALA A 428 14.12 31.99 6.45
CA ALA A 428 13.91 33.20 5.67
C ALA A 428 12.68 33.06 4.76
N LYS A 429 12.52 31.92 4.07
CA LYS A 429 11.37 31.63 3.21
C LYS A 429 10.06 31.53 3.99
N VAL A 430 10.07 30.86 5.14
CA VAL A 430 8.90 30.85 6.03
C VAL A 430 8.58 32.26 6.53
N ARG A 431 9.58 33.05 6.93
CA ARG A 431 9.37 34.40 7.47
C ARG A 431 8.70 35.34 6.48
N SER A 432 9.12 35.29 5.21
CA SER A 432 8.59 36.15 4.15
C SER A 432 7.28 35.63 3.55
N GLY A 433 7.11 34.31 3.46
CA GLY A 433 5.94 33.68 2.86
C GLY A 433 4.73 33.52 3.78
N ALA A 434 4.93 33.41 5.10
CA ALA A 434 3.85 33.11 6.04
C ALA A 434 2.80 34.23 6.11
N ARG A 435 1.58 33.89 5.70
CA ARG A 435 0.34 34.70 5.79
C ARG A 435 -0.81 33.79 6.27
N PRO A 436 -1.90 34.34 6.84
CA PRO A 436 -3.07 33.53 7.20
C PRO A 436 -3.58 32.75 5.97
N GLY A 437 -3.93 31.48 6.14
CA GLY A 437 -4.41 30.63 5.06
C GLY A 437 -3.31 29.94 4.24
N ARG A 438 -2.03 30.14 4.54
CA ARG A 438 -0.94 29.58 3.73
C ARG A 438 -0.61 28.13 4.10
N ILE A 439 -0.23 27.37 3.07
CA ILE A 439 0.25 25.99 3.14
C ILE A 439 1.76 26.02 2.84
N ILE A 440 2.56 25.55 3.78
CA ILE A 440 4.02 25.59 3.73
C ILE A 440 4.53 24.20 3.33
N LEU A 441 5.27 24.13 2.21
CA LEU A 441 5.94 22.92 1.73
C LEU A 441 7.31 22.74 2.41
N MET A 442 7.51 21.57 2.99
CA MET A 442 8.78 21.06 3.50
C MET A 442 8.88 19.56 3.16
N HIS A 443 10.06 18.97 3.37
CA HIS A 443 10.33 17.55 3.13
C HIS A 443 10.95 16.94 4.39
N ASP A 444 10.40 15.84 4.90
CA ASP A 444 10.89 15.19 6.12
C ASP A 444 12.00 14.15 5.86
N ILE A 445 12.35 13.95 4.60
CA ILE A 445 13.48 13.12 4.14
C ILE A 445 14.85 13.78 4.33
N HIS A 446 14.89 15.03 4.82
CA HIS A 446 16.12 15.79 5.01
C HIS A 446 16.32 16.20 6.45
N ARG A 447 17.46 15.78 7.02
CA ARG A 447 17.83 16.09 8.40
C ARG A 447 17.77 17.59 8.71
N THR A 448 18.19 18.42 7.75
CA THR A 448 18.25 19.88 7.87
C THR A 448 16.86 20.53 7.89
N SER A 449 15.90 19.97 7.16
CA SER A 449 14.49 20.36 7.25
C SER A 449 13.93 20.06 8.64
N VAL A 450 14.15 18.84 9.14
CA VAL A 450 13.72 18.43 10.48
C VAL A 450 14.37 19.30 11.58
N ASP A 451 15.65 19.67 11.44
CA ASP A 451 16.35 20.58 12.37
C ASP A 451 15.81 22.02 12.33
N ALA A 452 15.22 22.45 11.22
CA ALA A 452 14.63 23.78 11.09
C ALA A 452 13.25 23.88 11.79
N VAL A 453 12.49 22.78 11.86
CA VAL A 453 11.10 22.76 12.35
C VAL A 453 10.92 23.40 13.74
N PRO A 454 11.75 23.15 14.77
CA PRO A 454 11.60 23.83 16.06
C PRO A 454 11.64 25.37 15.95
N ARG A 455 12.54 25.89 15.09
CA ARG A 455 12.69 27.34 14.88
C ARG A 455 11.57 27.89 14.01
N VAL A 456 11.09 27.12 13.03
CA VAL A 456 9.91 27.46 12.20
C VAL A 456 8.66 27.61 13.07
N ILE A 457 8.37 26.63 13.93
CA ILE A 457 7.21 26.67 14.84
C ILE A 457 7.31 27.88 15.77
N LYS A 458 8.48 28.11 16.38
CA LYS A 458 8.70 29.27 17.27
C LYS A 458 8.49 30.60 16.54
N LEU A 459 8.99 30.72 15.30
CA LEU A 459 8.80 31.90 14.46
C LEU A 459 7.32 32.16 14.15
N LEU A 460 6.59 31.14 13.72
CA LEU A 460 5.18 31.24 13.37
C LEU A 460 4.32 31.62 14.59
N ARG A 461 4.55 30.97 15.74
CA ARG A 461 3.84 31.29 16.99
C ARG A 461 4.10 32.70 17.48
N ARG A 462 5.36 33.18 17.42
CA ARG A 462 5.70 34.58 17.76
C ARG A 462 4.97 35.60 16.90
N LYS A 463 4.58 35.23 15.68
CA LYS A 463 3.77 36.06 14.77
C LYS A 463 2.24 35.87 14.97
N GLY A 464 1.83 35.09 15.96
CA GLY A 464 0.43 34.83 16.29
C GLY A 464 -0.25 33.78 15.40
N TYR A 465 0.52 32.92 14.72
CA TYR A 465 -0.06 31.86 13.90
C TYR A 465 -0.41 30.60 14.71
N HIS A 466 -1.59 30.05 14.45
CA HIS A 466 -2.00 28.72 14.84
C HIS A 466 -1.58 27.71 13.77
N LEU A 467 -0.91 26.65 14.21
CA LEU A 467 -0.56 25.53 13.35
C LEU A 467 -1.71 24.53 13.33
N VAL A 468 -2.13 24.15 12.13
CA VAL A 468 -3.30 23.32 11.84
C VAL A 468 -2.97 22.32 10.74
N THR A 469 -3.78 21.26 10.60
CA THR A 469 -3.73 20.39 9.41
C THR A 469 -4.30 21.11 8.18
N VAL A 470 -4.14 20.52 6.99
CA VAL A 470 -4.68 21.07 5.75
C VAL A 470 -6.21 21.10 5.80
N SER A 471 -6.87 20.02 6.23
CA SER A 471 -8.34 20.04 6.35
C SER A 471 -8.85 21.00 7.43
N GLU A 472 -8.14 21.18 8.55
CA GLU A 472 -8.49 22.23 9.52
C GLU A 472 -8.35 23.64 8.92
N LEU A 473 -7.34 23.85 8.06
CA LEU A 473 -7.11 25.12 7.38
C LEU A 473 -8.18 25.42 6.33
N LEU A 474 -8.44 24.47 5.43
CA LEU A 474 -9.31 24.64 4.26
C LEU A 474 -10.80 24.43 4.59
N GLY A 475 -11.11 23.74 5.70
CA GLY A 475 -12.39 23.06 5.87
C GLY A 475 -12.39 21.74 5.12
N THR A 476 -13.56 21.23 4.72
CA THR A 476 -13.69 19.97 3.97
C THR A 476 -13.28 20.17 2.50
N PRO A 477 -12.06 19.76 2.06
CA PRO A 477 -11.62 20.00 0.70
C PRO A 477 -12.38 19.08 -0.26
N GLN A 478 -12.80 19.61 -1.41
CA GLN A 478 -13.64 18.87 -2.35
C GLN A 478 -12.81 18.02 -3.32
N ALA A 479 -13.26 16.80 -3.58
CA ALA A 479 -12.60 15.89 -4.51
C ALA A 479 -12.50 16.50 -5.93
N GLY A 480 -11.34 16.35 -6.57
CA GLY A 480 -11.05 16.89 -7.89
C GLY A 480 -10.90 18.42 -7.97
N ARG A 481 -10.78 19.10 -6.82
CA ARG A 481 -10.37 20.51 -6.75
C ARG A 481 -8.91 20.63 -6.32
N SER A 482 -8.28 21.75 -6.66
CA SER A 482 -6.89 22.06 -6.34
C SER A 482 -6.80 23.27 -5.41
N TYR A 483 -6.00 23.14 -4.35
CA TYR A 483 -5.83 24.16 -3.31
C TYR A 483 -4.35 24.40 -3.04
N SER A 484 -3.89 25.65 -3.13
CA SER A 484 -2.52 26.04 -2.71
C SER A 484 -2.51 26.82 -1.39
N GLN A 485 -3.69 27.28 -0.96
CA GLN A 485 -3.97 28.06 0.24
C GLN A 485 -5.48 27.98 0.52
N ARG A 486 -5.89 28.47 1.69
CA ARG A 486 -7.30 28.62 2.09
C ARG A 486 -8.05 29.65 1.26
#